data_AF-A0ABD2P3U0-F1
#
_entry.id   AF-A0ABD2P3U0-F1
#
_cell.length_a   1.000
_cell.length_b   1.000
_cell.length_c   1.000
_cell.angle_alpha   90.00
_cell.angle_beta   90.00
_cell.angle_gamma   90.00
#
_symmetry.space_group_name_H-M   'P 1'
#
loop_
_entity.id
_entity.type
_entity.pdbx_description
1 polymer ?
#
loop_
_entity_poly.entity_id
_entity_poly.type
_entity_poly.pdbx_seq_one_letter_code
_entity_poly.pdbx_strand_id
1 'polypeptide(L)'
;EGQQSQEEWHRLYGRCSGNEIYHIVLGDSRFFGEYEGKSFTYASFHSHRKYGVALVGVRPAELPEFYEDTILLNPGPRHIMKKSDTCYYMSITKEENSSFTVANQQANNNYTTSTEAKTTEAEEKGTTPNTTIKDGTRSPQLILQVPTCV
;
A
#
# COMPACT_ATOMS: atom_id res chain seq x y z
N GLU A 1 5.89 -15.95 12.13
CA GLU A 1 5.01 -16.89 12.86
C GLU A 1 3.62 -16.87 12.20
N GLY A 2 2.82 -17.94 12.28
CA GLY A 2 1.45 -17.96 11.74
C GLY A 2 1.24 -18.37 10.27
N GLN A 3 2.29 -18.54 9.46
CA GLN A 3 2.14 -18.92 8.03
C GLN A 3 1.48 -20.30 7.82
N GLN A 4 1.66 -21.22 8.76
CA GLN A 4 1.12 -22.57 8.70
C GLN A 4 -0.29 -22.70 9.32
N SER A 5 -0.87 -21.60 9.82
CA SER A 5 -2.20 -21.64 10.42
C SER A 5 -3.28 -21.91 9.37
N GLN A 6 -4.25 -22.75 9.72
CA GLN A 6 -5.43 -23.00 8.88
C GLN A 6 -6.37 -21.80 8.83
N GLU A 7 -6.36 -20.97 9.88
CA GLU A 7 -7.22 -19.79 9.99
C GLU A 7 -6.63 -18.57 9.28
N GLU A 8 -7.46 -17.86 8.54
CA GLU A 8 -7.02 -16.73 7.71
C GLU A 8 -6.51 -15.54 8.54
N TRP A 9 -7.20 -15.20 9.62
CA TRP A 9 -6.83 -14.07 10.48
C TRP A 9 -5.47 -14.28 11.15
N HIS A 10 -5.15 -15.52 11.53
CA HIS A 10 -3.85 -15.90 12.10
C HIS A 10 -2.71 -15.69 11.09
N ARG A 11 -2.93 -16.05 9.80
CA ARG A 11 -1.95 -15.81 8.74
C ARG A 11 -1.75 -14.33 8.47
N LEU A 12 -2.84 -13.56 8.42
CA LEU A 12 -2.80 -12.11 8.20
C LEU A 12 -2.06 -11.40 9.34
N TYR A 13 -2.41 -11.71 10.58
CA TYR A 13 -1.73 -11.18 11.76
C TYR A 13 -0.24 -11.56 11.77
N GLY A 14 0.08 -12.82 11.49
CA GLY A 14 1.46 -13.29 11.39
C GLY A 14 2.28 -12.58 10.30
N ARG A 15 1.65 -12.16 9.20
CA ARG A 15 2.30 -11.37 8.15
C ARG A 15 2.50 -9.92 8.56
N CYS A 16 1.49 -9.28 9.15
CA CYS A 16 1.54 -7.85 9.49
C CYS A 16 2.28 -7.55 10.80
N SER A 17 2.46 -8.53 11.68
CA SER A 17 3.17 -8.38 12.97
C SER A 17 4.67 -8.13 12.81
N GLY A 18 5.26 -8.47 11.67
CA GLY A 18 6.68 -8.20 11.37
C GLY A 18 6.97 -6.76 10.94
N ASN A 19 6.01 -5.83 11.02
CA ASN A 19 6.27 -4.43 10.70
C ASN A 19 7.10 -3.77 11.80
N GLU A 20 8.14 -3.06 11.38
CA GLU A 20 9.01 -2.27 12.24
C GLU A 20 9.07 -0.82 11.74
N ILE A 21 9.49 0.10 12.62
CA ILE A 21 9.71 1.50 12.27
C ILE A 21 11.18 1.68 11.89
N TYR A 22 11.41 2.24 10.71
CA TYR A 22 12.74 2.58 10.19
C TYR A 22 12.82 4.06 9.86
N HIS A 23 14.04 4.57 9.70
CA HIS A 23 14.31 5.91 9.23
C HIS A 23 15.24 5.91 8.02
N ILE A 24 15.07 6.88 7.13
CA ILE A 24 15.94 7.10 5.97
C ILE A 24 15.95 8.58 5.59
N VAL A 25 17.07 9.08 5.06
CA VAL A 25 17.11 10.40 4.44
C VAL A 25 16.37 10.35 3.10
N LEU A 26 15.47 11.30 2.85
CA LEU A 26 14.60 11.28 1.66
C LEU A 26 15.39 11.13 0.37
N GLY A 27 16.48 11.89 0.23
CA GLY A 27 17.33 11.89 -0.95
C GLY A 27 18.05 10.58 -1.24
N ASP A 28 18.25 9.76 -0.22
CA ASP A 28 18.92 8.46 -0.33
C ASP A 28 17.92 7.32 -0.56
N SER A 29 16.62 7.59 -0.37
CA SER A 29 15.56 6.60 -0.51
C SER A 29 15.16 6.38 -1.97
N ARG A 30 15.11 5.11 -2.37
CA ARG A 30 14.44 4.62 -3.58
C ARG A 30 12.92 4.69 -3.47
N PHE A 31 12.38 4.56 -2.25
CA PHE A 31 10.95 4.65 -2.01
C PHE A 31 10.44 6.09 -2.05
N PHE A 32 11.21 7.02 -1.48
CA PHE A 32 10.76 8.41 -1.26
C PHE A 32 11.49 9.47 -2.07
N GLY A 33 12.65 9.15 -2.65
CA GLY A 33 13.47 10.12 -3.37
C GLY A 33 12.77 10.75 -4.58
N GLU A 34 11.85 10.04 -5.22
CA GLU A 34 11.03 10.59 -6.32
C GLU A 34 9.99 11.64 -5.85
N TYR A 35 9.77 11.76 -4.54
CA TYR A 35 8.79 12.68 -3.94
C TYR A 35 9.43 13.94 -3.33
N GLU A 36 10.68 14.23 -3.66
CA GLU A 36 11.29 15.53 -3.35
C GLU A 36 10.41 16.68 -3.91
N GLY A 37 10.15 17.68 -3.08
CA GLY A 37 9.30 18.82 -3.45
C GLY A 37 7.80 18.50 -3.53
N LYS A 38 7.38 17.28 -3.15
CA LYS A 38 5.97 16.91 -2.99
C LYS A 38 5.54 17.05 -1.54
N SER A 39 4.23 17.10 -1.32
CA SER A 39 3.68 17.10 0.04
C SER A 39 3.86 15.74 0.71
N PHE A 40 3.97 15.75 2.04
CA PHE A 40 4.00 14.51 2.83
C PHE A 40 2.81 13.59 2.51
N THR A 41 1.61 14.16 2.41
CA THR A 41 0.39 13.41 2.10
C THR A 41 0.43 12.76 0.72
N TYR A 42 1.03 13.43 -0.27
CA TYR A 42 1.20 12.87 -1.61
C TYR A 42 2.19 11.71 -1.61
N ALA A 43 3.35 11.89 -0.97
CA ALA A 43 4.37 10.84 -0.85
C ALA A 43 3.84 9.62 -0.11
N SER A 44 3.09 9.81 0.98
CA SER A 44 2.52 8.74 1.79
C SER A 44 1.57 7.85 0.97
N PHE A 45 0.67 8.46 0.19
CA PHE A 45 -0.26 7.70 -0.66
C PHE A 45 0.46 6.89 -1.75
N HIS A 46 1.40 7.51 -2.46
CA HIS A 46 2.03 6.87 -3.62
C HIS A 46 3.06 5.81 -3.23
N SER A 47 3.83 6.03 -2.15
CA SER A 47 4.77 5.05 -1.62
C SER A 47 4.06 3.79 -1.11
N HIS A 48 2.94 3.94 -0.41
CA HIS A 48 2.14 2.80 0.02
C HIS A 48 1.57 2.03 -1.16
N ARG A 49 1.06 2.72 -2.19
CA ARG A 49 0.52 2.07 -3.39
C ARG A 49 1.59 1.32 -4.21
N LYS A 50 2.79 1.91 -4.33
CA LYS A 50 3.86 1.40 -5.19
C LYS A 50 4.71 0.33 -4.51
N TYR A 51 5.02 0.53 -3.22
CA TYR A 51 5.98 -0.29 -2.48
C TYR A 51 5.37 -1.00 -1.26
N GLY A 52 4.15 -0.65 -0.85
CA GLY A 52 3.56 -1.16 0.39
C GLY A 52 4.20 -0.62 1.66
N VAL A 53 4.91 0.51 1.56
CA VAL A 53 5.60 1.17 2.69
C VAL A 53 4.77 2.35 3.18
N ALA A 54 4.60 2.49 4.50
CA ALA A 54 3.78 3.54 5.09
C ALA A 54 4.64 4.63 5.76
N LEU A 55 4.58 5.86 5.26
CA LEU A 55 5.18 7.01 5.95
C LEU A 55 4.41 7.35 7.23
N VAL A 56 5.15 7.59 8.31
CA VAL A 56 4.62 7.91 9.65
C VAL A 56 4.88 9.38 10.00
N GLY A 57 6.09 9.86 9.72
CA GLY A 57 6.51 11.21 10.05
C GLY A 57 7.82 11.61 9.40
N VAL A 58 8.22 12.85 9.65
CA VAL A 58 9.45 13.44 9.10
C VAL A 58 10.12 14.31 10.14
N ARG A 59 11.44 14.30 10.17
CA ARG A 59 12.26 15.27 10.90
C ARG A 59 12.94 16.16 9.87
N PRO A 60 12.55 17.44 9.77
CA PRO A 60 13.18 18.36 8.83
C PRO A 60 14.61 18.66 9.23
N ALA A 61 15.52 18.77 8.26
CA ALA A 61 16.93 19.04 8.54
C ALA A 61 17.25 20.51 8.88
N GLU A 62 16.37 21.44 8.53
CA GLU A 62 16.59 22.89 8.62
C GLU A 62 15.59 23.55 9.60
N LEU A 63 15.40 22.97 10.78
CA LEU A 63 14.62 23.61 11.85
C LEU A 63 15.49 24.60 12.64
N PRO A 64 14.88 25.62 13.28
CA PRO A 64 15.62 26.48 14.21
C PRO A 64 16.33 25.64 15.28
N GLU A 65 17.49 26.09 15.75
CA GLU A 65 18.42 25.35 16.63
C GLU A 65 17.74 24.67 17.84
N PHE A 66 16.68 25.28 18.39
CA PHE A 66 15.94 24.71 19.51
C PHE A 66 15.06 23.49 19.16
N TYR A 67 14.81 23.21 17.87
CA TYR A 67 13.88 22.20 17.38
C TYR A 67 14.51 21.20 16.38
N GLU A 68 15.83 21.18 16.20
CA GLU A 68 16.53 20.33 15.20
C GLU A 68 16.22 18.82 15.31
N ASP A 69 15.87 18.36 16.51
CA ASP A 69 15.53 16.97 16.80
C ASP A 69 14.01 16.69 16.79
N THR A 70 13.18 17.66 16.42
CA THR A 70 11.72 17.51 16.46
C THR A 70 11.21 16.65 15.31
N ILE A 71 10.57 15.53 15.64
CA ILE A 71 9.87 14.69 14.67
C ILE A 71 8.44 15.20 14.51
N LEU A 72 8.05 15.53 13.28
CA LEU A 72 6.68 15.88 12.91
C LEU A 72 5.92 14.60 12.53
N LEU A 73 4.88 14.28 13.31
CA LEU A 73 4.03 13.13 13.04
C LEU A 73 2.87 13.52 12.11
N ASN A 74 2.73 12.81 11.00
CA ASN A 74 1.70 13.03 9.98
C ASN A 74 1.47 14.52 9.63
N PRO A 75 2.50 15.24 9.14
CA PRO A 75 2.33 16.64 8.78
C PRO A 75 1.34 16.80 7.61
N GLY A 76 0.58 17.88 7.65
CA GLY A 76 -0.47 18.15 6.67
C GLY A 76 0.06 18.47 5.25
N PRO A 77 -0.83 18.67 4.26
CA PRO A 77 -0.47 18.90 2.86
C PRO A 77 0.44 20.12 2.59
N ARG A 78 0.51 21.08 3.52
CA ARG A 78 1.38 22.25 3.41
C ARG A 78 2.85 21.91 3.67
N HIS A 79 3.13 20.76 4.27
CA HIS A 79 4.50 20.30 4.50
C HIS A 79 5.06 19.68 3.22
N ILE A 80 6.05 20.36 2.65
CA ILE A 80 6.77 19.92 1.46
C ILE A 80 8.04 19.23 1.90
N MET A 81 8.26 18.01 1.40
CA MET A 81 9.40 17.20 1.78
C MET A 81 10.66 17.66 1.03
N LYS A 82 11.77 17.76 1.75
CA LYS A 82 13.10 18.12 1.22
C LYS A 82 14.01 16.90 1.16
N LYS A 83 15.01 16.97 0.30
CA LYS A 83 16.00 15.91 0.10
C LYS A 83 16.75 15.51 1.39
N SER A 84 17.03 16.48 2.26
CA SER A 84 17.76 16.29 3.51
C SER A 84 16.88 15.81 4.67
N ASP A 85 15.55 15.78 4.51
CA ASP A 85 14.65 15.39 5.59
C ASP A 85 14.81 13.91 5.94
N THR A 86 14.76 13.60 7.24
CA THR A 86 14.72 12.22 7.70
C THR A 86 13.27 11.75 7.74
N CYS A 87 12.93 10.79 6.91
CA CYS A 87 11.62 10.16 6.86
C CYS A 87 11.56 8.97 7.81
N TYR A 88 10.47 8.85 8.57
CA TYR A 88 10.16 7.69 9.40
C TYR A 88 9.03 6.91 8.75
N TYR A 89 9.22 5.62 8.58
CA TYR A 89 8.27 4.76 7.89
C TYR A 89 8.13 3.39 8.58
N MET A 90 6.99 2.77 8.35
CA MET A 90 6.68 1.41 8.80
C MET A 90 6.78 0.45 7.61
N SER A 91 7.52 -0.66 7.79
CA SER A 91 7.63 -1.74 6.81
C SER A 91 8.05 -3.05 7.46
N ILE A 92 7.90 -4.17 6.74
CA ILE A 92 8.38 -5.49 7.18
C ILE A 92 9.91 -5.58 7.09
N THR A 93 10.52 -4.93 6.10
CA THR A 93 11.97 -4.99 5.88
C THR A 93 12.53 -3.59 5.67
N LYS A 94 13.66 -3.30 6.33
CA LYS A 94 14.41 -2.07 6.09
C LYS A 94 14.77 -1.93 4.61
N GLU A 95 14.65 -0.73 4.07
CA GLU A 95 14.82 -0.43 2.65
C GLU A 95 16.11 -1.00 2.03
N GLU A 96 17.24 -0.91 2.74
CA GLU A 96 18.54 -1.42 2.25
C GLU A 96 18.53 -2.93 1.98
N ASN A 97 17.64 -3.67 2.62
CA ASN A 97 17.47 -5.12 2.46
C ASN A 97 16.37 -5.47 1.45
N SER A 98 15.60 -4.49 0.98
CA SER A 98 14.41 -4.67 0.15
C SER A 98 14.70 -4.88 -1.34
N SER A 99 15.97 -4.98 -1.76
CA SER A 99 16.33 -5.15 -3.18
C SER A 99 15.84 -6.47 -3.80
N PHE A 100 15.32 -7.41 -3.01
CA PHE A 100 14.88 -8.73 -3.46
C PHE A 100 13.37 -8.86 -3.75
N THR A 101 12.52 -7.92 -3.31
CA THR A 101 11.06 -8.08 -3.40
C THR A 101 10.49 -7.81 -4.80
N VAL A 102 11.23 -7.15 -5.70
CA VAL A 102 10.80 -6.92 -7.09
C VAL A 102 10.69 -8.24 -7.88
N ALA A 103 11.47 -9.26 -7.53
CA ALA A 103 11.40 -10.58 -8.18
C ALA A 103 10.19 -11.41 -7.71
N ASN A 104 9.76 -11.28 -6.45
CA ASN A 104 8.70 -12.12 -5.87
C ASN A 104 7.27 -11.60 -6.12
N GLN A 105 7.09 -10.31 -6.46
CA GLN A 105 5.77 -9.79 -6.82
C GLN A 105 5.25 -10.32 -8.18
N GLN A 106 6.14 -10.78 -9.08
CA GLN A 106 5.73 -11.44 -10.32
C GLN A 106 5.15 -12.84 -10.09
N ALA A 107 5.51 -13.53 -9.01
CA ALA A 107 5.05 -14.89 -8.73
C ALA A 107 3.62 -14.95 -8.13
N ASN A 108 3.17 -13.90 -7.45
CA ASN A 108 1.86 -13.90 -6.76
C ASN A 108 0.67 -13.46 -7.62
N ASN A 109 0.87 -13.08 -8.89
CA ASN A 109 -0.20 -12.69 -9.81
C ASN A 109 -0.71 -13.83 -10.72
N ASN A 110 -0.15 -15.05 -10.62
CA ASN A 110 -0.47 -16.17 -11.50
C ASN A 110 -1.32 -17.26 -10.84
N TYR A 111 -2.39 -16.90 -10.11
CA TYR A 111 -3.36 -17.89 -9.65
C TYR A 111 -4.79 -17.42 -9.92
N THR A 112 -5.25 -17.62 -11.16
CA THR A 112 -6.52 -18.30 -11.50
C THR A 112 -6.73 -18.33 -13.01
N THR A 113 -6.23 -19.39 -13.65
CA THR A 113 -6.81 -19.91 -14.90
C THR A 113 -6.76 -21.43 -14.80
N SER A 114 -7.86 -22.06 -15.23
CA SER A 114 -8.09 -23.51 -15.39
C SER A 114 -8.29 -24.36 -14.13
N THR A 115 -9.57 -24.74 -13.91
CA THR A 115 -9.91 -26.17 -13.77
C THR A 115 -11.34 -26.39 -14.28
N GLU A 116 -11.44 -27.23 -15.29
CA GLU A 116 -12.66 -27.73 -15.92
C GLU A 116 -13.46 -28.63 -14.97
N ALA A 117 -14.79 -28.59 -15.09
CA ALA A 117 -15.66 -29.69 -14.69
C ALA A 117 -16.55 -30.06 -15.89
N LYS A 118 -16.53 -31.34 -16.24
CA LYS A 118 -17.11 -31.95 -17.44
C LYS A 118 -18.29 -32.84 -17.05
N THR A 119 -19.49 -32.62 -17.58
CA THR A 119 -20.52 -33.67 -17.77
C THR A 119 -21.56 -33.30 -18.86
N THR A 120 -21.66 -34.16 -19.89
CA THR A 120 -22.81 -34.67 -20.72
C THR A 120 -24.17 -33.94 -20.71
N GLU A 121 -25.03 -33.83 -21.76
CA GLU A 121 -25.27 -34.49 -23.07
C GLU A 121 -26.38 -33.71 -23.88
N ALA A 122 -26.40 -33.88 -25.23
CA ALA A 122 -27.51 -33.84 -26.22
C ALA A 122 -28.27 -32.55 -26.69
N GLU A 123 -28.59 -32.54 -28.00
CA GLU A 123 -29.19 -31.54 -28.93
C GLU A 123 -30.68 -31.14 -28.70
N GLU A 124 -31.11 -29.91 -29.04
CA GLU A 124 -31.83 -29.48 -30.29
C GLU A 124 -32.34 -28.01 -30.23
N LYS A 125 -32.66 -27.46 -31.43
CA LYS A 125 -33.06 -26.10 -31.87
C LYS A 125 -34.08 -25.27 -31.05
N GLY A 126 -33.93 -23.92 -31.14
CA GLY A 126 -35.07 -22.98 -31.28
C GLY A 126 -34.99 -21.59 -30.61
N THR A 127 -34.90 -20.53 -31.44
CA THR A 127 -35.55 -19.19 -31.34
C THR A 127 -35.27 -18.23 -30.14
N THR A 128 -34.84 -17.01 -30.49
CA THR A 128 -34.73 -15.72 -29.73
C THR A 128 -36.07 -15.23 -29.11
N PRO A 129 -36.12 -14.43 -28.01
CA PRO A 129 -35.58 -13.05 -27.97
C PRO A 129 -35.10 -12.45 -26.61
N ASN A 130 -34.35 -11.34 -26.75
CA ASN A 130 -34.12 -10.18 -25.83
C ASN A 130 -33.79 -10.40 -24.34
N THR A 131 -32.75 -9.69 -23.84
CA THR A 131 -32.87 -8.53 -22.91
C THR A 131 -31.50 -8.09 -22.33
N THR A 132 -31.13 -6.84 -22.63
CA THR A 132 -30.26 -5.86 -21.95
C THR A 132 -28.92 -6.25 -21.28
N ILE A 133 -27.87 -5.62 -21.81
CA ILE A 133 -26.60 -5.28 -21.15
C ILE A 133 -26.86 -4.27 -20.02
N LYS A 134 -26.36 -4.52 -18.79
CA LYS A 134 -25.84 -3.47 -17.87
C LYS A 134 -24.76 -4.00 -16.93
N ASP A 135 -23.65 -3.26 -16.98
CA ASP A 135 -22.46 -3.25 -16.13
C ASP A 135 -22.72 -3.03 -14.64
N GLY A 136 -21.76 -3.46 -13.82
CA GLY A 136 -21.31 -2.67 -12.67
C GLY A 136 -21.53 -3.25 -11.28
N THR A 137 -20.77 -4.27 -10.88
CA THR A 137 -20.57 -4.57 -9.45
C THR A 137 -19.49 -3.65 -8.91
N ARG A 138 -19.94 -2.55 -8.29
CA ARG A 138 -19.09 -1.54 -7.65
C ARG A 138 -18.46 -2.12 -6.37
N SER A 139 -17.14 -2.04 -6.24
CA SER A 139 -16.43 -2.30 -4.98
C SER A 139 -16.97 -1.40 -3.86
N PRO A 140 -17.03 -1.88 -2.60
CA PRO A 140 -17.63 -1.11 -1.51
C PRO A 140 -16.87 0.21 -1.31
N GLN A 141 -17.61 1.33 -1.31
CA GLN A 141 -17.07 2.63 -0.93
C GLN A 141 -16.87 2.66 0.58
N LEU A 142 -15.63 2.77 1.04
CA LEU A 142 -15.33 3.23 2.40
C LEU A 142 -15.68 4.72 2.47
N ILE A 143 -16.85 5.03 3.05
CA ILE A 143 -17.21 6.41 3.40
C ILE A 143 -16.47 6.75 4.70
N LEU A 144 -15.39 7.53 4.57
CA LEU A 144 -14.74 8.15 5.71
C LEU A 144 -15.61 9.34 6.15
N GLN A 145 -16.52 9.10 7.09
CA GLN A 145 -17.19 10.19 7.80
C GLN A 145 -16.17 10.87 8.71
N VAL A 146 -15.77 12.09 8.32
CA VAL A 146 -15.04 13.00 9.20
C VAL A 146 -16.10 13.78 9.98
N PRO A 147 -16.20 13.65 11.31
CA PRO A 147 -17.15 14.46 12.07
C PRO A 147 -16.70 15.93 12.02
N THR A 148 -17.56 16.79 11.49
CA THR A 148 -17.43 18.24 11.62
C THR A 148 -17.71 18.60 13.07
N CYS A 149 -16.69 18.99 13.82
CA CYS A 149 -16.85 19.61 15.11
C CYS A 149 -17.50 20.99 14.92
N VAL A 150 -18.62 21.22 15.60
CA VAL A 150 -19.21 22.55 15.85
C VAL A 150 -18.90 22.92 17.28
#